data_AF-A0A6N3CKL8-F1
#
_entry.id   AF-A0A6N3CKL8-F1
#
_cell.length_a   1.000
_cell.length_b   1.000
_cell.length_c   1.000
_cell.angle_alpha   90.00
_cell.angle_beta   90.00
_cell.angle_gamma   90.00
#
_symmetry.space_group_name_H-M   'P 1'
#
loop_
_entity.id
_entity.type
_entity.pdbx_description
1 polymer ?
#
loop_
_entity_poly.entity_id
_entity_poly.type
_entity_poly.pdbx_seq_one_letter_code
_entity_poly.pdbx_strand_id
1 'polypeptide(L)' 'MSFKKKKMNFKIKDIDKNTCIVCSKELVDDIINDGCLLCQKCTKETVSLNASDKKYEYYKEKIKRWLISNFKI' A
#
# COMPACT_ATOMS: atom_id res chain seq x y z
N MET A 1 -10.47 -27.57 -10.81
CA MET A 1 -9.22 -26.80 -10.88
C MET A 1 -9.12 -25.91 -9.65
N SER A 2 -8.31 -26.28 -8.66
CA SER A 2 -8.17 -25.53 -7.41
C SER A 2 -7.03 -24.54 -7.52
N PHE A 3 -7.36 -23.26 -7.66
CA PHE A 3 -6.37 -22.17 -7.64
C PHE A 3 -5.81 -22.04 -6.22
N LYS A 4 -4.63 -22.62 -5.96
CA LYS A 4 -3.85 -22.37 -4.74
C LYS A 4 -3.44 -20.90 -4.74
N LYS A 5 -4.21 -20.03 -4.07
CA LYS A 5 -3.78 -18.67 -3.72
C LYS A 5 -2.54 -18.80 -2.84
N LYS A 6 -1.36 -18.59 -3.43
CA LYS A 6 -0.08 -18.50 -2.72
C LYS A 6 -0.17 -17.25 -1.83
N LYS A 7 -0.46 -17.42 -0.53
CA LYS A 7 -0.39 -16.34 0.45
C LYS A 7 1.07 -15.90 0.53
N MET A 8 1.44 -14.85 -0.21
CA MET A 8 2.70 -14.13 0.02
C MET A 8 2.60 -13.52 1.43
N ASN A 9 3.27 -14.17 2.39
CA ASN A 9 3.49 -13.60 3.72
C ASN A 9 4.59 -12.55 3.58
N PHE A 10 4.20 -11.35 3.13
CA PHE A 10 5.06 -10.19 3.21
C PHE A 10 5.06 -9.76 4.67
N LYS A 11 5.87 -10.44 5.51
CA LYS A 11 6.12 -10.00 6.89
C LYS A 11 6.98 -8.76 6.80
N ILE A 12 6.29 -7.63 6.70
CA ILE A 12 6.87 -6.31 6.85
C ILE A 12 7.23 -6.16 8.35
N LYS A 13 8.36 -6.74 8.75
CA LYS A 13 8.96 -6.41 10.04
C LYS A 13 9.51 -5.00 9.93
N ASP A 14 9.08 -4.11 10.81
CA ASP A 14 9.60 -2.75 11.00
C ASP A 14 9.31 -1.73 9.89
N ILE A 15 8.03 -1.53 9.53
CA ILE A 15 7.64 -0.18 9.09
C ILE A 15 7.39 0.64 10.35
N ASP A 16 8.42 1.34 10.79
CA ASP A 16 8.39 2.36 11.86
C ASP A 16 7.45 3.56 11.55
N LYS A 17 6.68 3.49 10.47
CA LYS A 17 5.89 4.60 9.95
C LYS A 17 4.45 4.16 9.82
N ASN A 18 3.67 4.42 10.87
CA ASN A 18 2.21 4.33 10.85
C ASN A 18 1.61 5.44 9.99
N THR A 19 2.10 5.64 8.77
CA THR A 19 1.71 6.71 7.85
C THR A 19 1.49 6.15 6.44
N CYS A 20 0.48 6.68 5.77
CA CYS A 20 0.15 6.33 4.41
C CYS A 20 1.28 6.69 3.45
N ILE A 21 1.76 5.75 2.65
CA ILE A 21 2.85 5.97 1.69
C ILE A 21 2.52 6.98 0.58
N VAL A 22 1.23 7.26 0.35
CA VAL A 22 0.77 8.20 -0.68
C VAL A 22 0.55 9.60 -0.11
N CYS A 23 -0.24 9.72 0.95
CA CYS A 23 -0.66 11.02 1.50
C CYS A 23 0.02 11.39 2.82
N SER A 24 0.93 10.56 3.34
CA SER A 24 1.67 10.75 4.59
C SER A 24 0.81 10.95 5.84
N LYS A 25 -0.50 10.71 5.75
CA LYS A 25 -1.42 10.77 6.91
C LYS A 25 -1.18 9.58 7.81
N GLU A 26 -1.28 9.80 9.11
CA GLU A 26 -1.24 8.73 10.10
C GLU A 26 -2.33 7.69 9.84
N LEU A 27 -1.95 6.43 9.90
CA LEU A 27 -2.83 5.29 9.86
C LEU A 27 -3.34 5.12 11.28
N VAL A 28 -4.62 5.42 11.50
CA VAL A 28 -5.23 5.26 12.83
C VAL A 28 -5.58 3.79 13.02
N ASP A 29 -5.02 3.18 14.06
CA ASP A 29 -5.09 1.76 14.44
C ASP A 29 -6.46 1.33 15.02
N ASP A 30 -7.56 1.83 14.47
CA ASP A 30 -8.89 1.54 15.03
C ASP A 30 -9.44 0.16 14.61
N ILE A 31 -8.87 -0.45 13.56
CA ILE A 31 -9.24 -1.77 13.05
C ILE A 31 -7.96 -2.46 12.58
N ILE A 32 -7.53 -3.52 13.26
CA ILE A 32 -6.39 -4.41 12.96
C ILE A 32 -5.85 -4.19 11.54
N ASN A 33 -4.87 -3.28 11.42
CA ASN A 33 -4.31 -2.83 10.14
C ASN A 33 -2.90 -3.40 9.97
N ASP A 34 -2.70 -4.64 10.44
CA ASP A 34 -1.42 -5.34 10.45
C ASP A 34 -0.91 -5.47 9.01
N GLY A 35 0.07 -4.63 8.64
CA GLY A 35 0.73 -4.61 7.34
C GLY A 35 0.11 -3.71 6.26
N CYS A 36 -0.78 -2.77 6.59
CA CYS A 36 -1.36 -1.87 5.59
C CYS A 36 -0.51 -0.60 5.38
N LEU A 37 -0.20 -0.30 4.11
CA LEU A 37 0.65 0.83 3.71
C LEU A 37 -0.13 2.09 3.34
N LEU A 38 -1.43 1.95 3.07
CA LEU A 38 -2.30 3.00 2.57
C LEU A 38 -3.41 3.26 3.58
N CYS A 39 -3.76 4.53 3.79
CA CYS A 39 -4.94 4.87 4.57
C CYS A 39 -6.21 4.45 3.82
N GLN A 40 -7.29 4.22 4.56
CA GLN A 40 -8.57 3.78 4.00
C GLN A 40 -9.04 4.65 2.82
N LYS A 41 -8.82 5.97 2.89
CA LYS A 41 -9.15 6.90 1.80
C LYS A 41 -8.34 6.59 0.54
N CYS A 42 -7.02 6.52 0.66
CA CYS A 42 -6.13 6.20 -0.45
C CYS A 42 -6.44 4.83 -1.05
N THR A 43 -6.72 3.82 -0.22
CA THR A 43 -7.12 2.48 -0.70
C THR A 43 -8.42 2.53 -1.51
N LYS A 44 -9.47 3.17 -0.98
CA LYS A 44 -10.75 3.33 -1.69
C LYS A 44 -10.59 4.09 -3.01
N GLU A 45 -9.79 5.14 -3.01
CA GLU A 45 -9.47 5.91 -4.21
C GLU A 45 -8.72 5.05 -5.23
N THR A 46 -7.66 4.33 -4.84
CA THR A 46 -6.88 3.49 -5.78
C THR A 46 -7.73 2.41 -6.43
N VAL A 47 -8.57 1.72 -5.65
CA VAL A 47 -9.45 0.64 -6.17
C VAL A 47 -10.50 1.17 -7.14
N SER A 48 -10.85 2.46 -7.03
CA SER A 48 -11.86 3.09 -7.88
C SER A 48 -11.28 3.79 -9.11
N LEU A 49 -9.96 3.83 -9.27
CA LEU A 49 -9.29 4.48 -10.41
C LEU A 49 -9.03 3.48 -11.54
N ASN A 50 -9.11 3.95 -12.78
CA ASN A 50 -8.68 3.15 -13.93
C ASN A 50 -7.16 3.23 -14.09
N ALA A 51 -6.56 2.20 -14.69
CA ALA A 51 -5.12 2.19 -14.95
C ALA A 51 -4.64 3.36 -15.83
N SER A 52 -5.53 3.93 -16.65
CA SER A 52 -5.27 5.08 -17.52
C SER A 52 -5.40 6.43 -16.80
N ASP A 53 -5.90 6.46 -15.56
CA ASP A 53 -6.06 7.70 -14.81
C ASP A 53 -4.68 8.26 -14.40
N LYS A 54 -4.46 9.56 -14.64
CA LYS A 54 -3.24 10.26 -14.17
C LYS A 54 -3.03 10.10 -12.65
N LYS A 55 -4.13 10.03 -11.91
CA LYS A 55 -4.10 9.81 -10.47
C LYS A 55 -3.65 8.39 -10.12
N TYR A 56 -3.98 7.39 -10.92
CA TYR A 56 -3.47 6.03 -10.72
C TYR A 56 -1.95 5.98 -10.90
N GLU A 57 -1.42 6.63 -11.94
CA GLU A 57 0.04 6.71 -12.16
C GLU A 57 0.75 7.42 -11.00
N TYR A 58 0.16 8.49 -10.42
CA TYR A 58 0.69 9.13 -9.22
C TYR A 58 0.80 8.15 -8.03
N TYR A 59 -0.26 7.37 -7.77
CA TYR A 59 -0.27 6.38 -6.70
C TYR A 59 0.79 5.29 -6.93
N LYS A 60 0.88 4.78 -8.16
CA LYS A 60 1.86 3.78 -8.58
C LYS A 60 3.30 4.27 -8.38
N GLU A 61 3.61 5.52 -8.77
CA GLU A 61 4.94 6.09 -8.55
C GLU A 61 5.30 6.21 -7.07
N LYS A 62 4.36 6.66 -6.24
CA LYS A 62 4.56 6.76 -4.77
C LYS A 62 4.88 5.41 -4.15
N ILE A 63 4.09 4.39 -4.50
CA ILE A 63 4.29 3.01 -4.03
C ILE A 63 5.65 2.48 -4.51
N LYS A 64 5.99 2.68 -5.79
CA LYS A 64 7.26 2.23 -6.37
C LYS A 64 8.46 2.86 -5.65
N ARG A 65 8.44 4.17 -5.42
CA ARG A 65 9.52 4.87 -4.70
C ARG A 65 9.66 4.34 -3.28
N TRP A 66 8.55 4.15 -2.59
CA TRP A 66 8.55 3.58 -1.25
C TRP A 66 9.16 2.17 -1.22
N LEU A 67 8.80 1.30 -2.17
CA LEU A 67 9.38 -0.04 -2.29
C LEU A 67 10.89 -0.01 -2.52
N ILE A 68 11.38 0.82 -3.45
CA ILE A 68 12.82 0.95 -3.73
C ILE A 68 13.57 1.43 -2.47
N SER A 69 13.04 2.43 -1.77
CA SER A 69 13.67 2.98 -0.57
C SER A 69 13.72 1.99 0.61
N ASN A 70 12.73 1.10 0.75
CA ASN A 70 12.63 0.19 1.89
C ASN A 70 13.22 -1.20 1.62
N PHE A 71 13.23 -1.67 0.36
CA PHE A 71 13.65 -3.02 0.02
C PHE A 71 14.99 -3.13 -0.72
N LYS A 72 15.68 -2.01 -1.00
CA LYS A 72 16.97 -1.98 -1.72
C LYS A 72 17.00 -2.94 -2.93
N ILE A 73 15.95 -2.88 -3.75
CA ILE A 73 15.78 -3.69 -4.97
C ILE A 73 16.49 -2.99 -6.13
#